data_AF-A0A952ZFS8-F1
#
_entry.id   AF-A0A952ZFS8-F1
#
_cell.length_a   1.000
_cell.length_b   1.000
_cell.length_c   1.000
_cell.angle_alpha   90.00
_cell.angle_beta   90.00
_cell.angle_gamma   90.00
#
_symmetry.space_group_name_H-M   'P 1'
#
loop_
_entity.id
_entity.type
_entity.pdbx_description
1 polymer ?
#
loop_
_entity_poly.entity_id
_entity_poly.type
_entity_poly.pdbx_seq_one_letter_code
_entity_poly.pdbx_strand_id
1 'polypeptide(L)'
;MAKMKLLHAAAGMMLGLSATVASAAFVDIIEGAEGTTITINTNLTGPSGPGSSPTISAGTETASIDGYHFPAISPSPVTPGIFVAAGLVESIGGPLSDLVLLQASTFLDCGNIGICQRLTISFYSDVEGGPPLESLIPTAATFLGSMLEDGTLQDMSSLLGTLPEGLVLRVQSDTERVPEPASIALLAAGLAGLGFRKRKWV
;
A
#
# COMPACT_ATOMS: atom_id res chain seq x y z
N MET A 1 -18.42 -1.75 78.87
CA MET A 1 -18.07 -2.73 77.82
C MET A 1 -18.07 -2.01 76.47
N ALA A 2 -16.89 -1.76 75.92
CA ALA A 2 -16.73 -0.97 74.70
C ALA A 2 -16.87 -1.86 73.45
N LYS A 3 -17.75 -1.48 72.51
CA LYS A 3 -17.88 -2.09 71.18
C LYS A 3 -16.83 -1.51 70.25
N MET A 4 -15.83 -2.30 69.88
CA MET A 4 -14.84 -1.95 68.86
C MET A 4 -15.41 -2.25 67.47
N LYS A 5 -15.67 -1.21 66.67
CA LYS A 5 -16.08 -1.34 65.26
C LYS A 5 -14.83 -1.49 64.40
N LEU A 6 -14.62 -2.67 63.84
CA LEU A 6 -13.56 -2.97 62.88
C LEU A 6 -13.98 -2.44 61.49
N LEU A 7 -13.50 -1.26 61.11
CA LEU A 7 -13.66 -0.73 59.74
C LEU A 7 -12.74 -1.52 58.80
N HIS A 8 -13.33 -2.28 57.88
CA HIS A 8 -12.64 -2.89 56.75
C HIS A 8 -12.36 -1.80 55.70
N ALA A 9 -11.09 -1.41 55.55
CA ALA A 9 -10.64 -0.57 54.46
C ALA A 9 -10.56 -1.42 53.17
N ALA A 10 -11.61 -1.38 52.36
CA ALA A 10 -11.56 -1.88 51.00
C ALA A 10 -10.75 -0.89 50.15
N ALA A 11 -9.45 -1.15 50.00
CA ALA A 11 -8.60 -0.46 49.04
C ALA A 11 -9.07 -0.85 47.63
N GLY A 12 -9.90 0.01 47.02
CA GLY A 12 -10.32 -0.12 45.63
C GLY A 12 -9.11 0.07 44.71
N MET A 13 -8.51 -1.04 44.31
CA MET A 13 -7.51 -1.09 43.25
C MET A 13 -8.22 -0.78 41.92
N MET A 14 -8.28 0.50 41.56
CA MET A 14 -8.65 0.92 40.21
C MET A 14 -7.54 0.44 39.27
N LEU A 15 -7.74 -0.74 38.67
CA LEU A 15 -7.06 -1.12 37.45
C LEU A 15 -7.52 -0.16 36.36
N GLY A 16 -6.73 0.90 36.13
CA GLY A 16 -6.89 1.77 34.97
C GLY A 16 -6.59 0.95 33.73
N LEU A 17 -7.63 0.36 33.13
CA LEU A 17 -7.59 -0.08 31.74
C LEU A 17 -7.40 1.17 30.89
N SER A 18 -6.15 1.53 30.60
CA SER A 18 -5.86 2.37 29.44
C SER A 18 -6.24 1.57 28.21
N ALA A 19 -7.46 1.81 27.71
CA ALA A 19 -7.84 1.36 26.39
C ALA A 19 -6.98 2.14 25.39
N THR A 20 -5.85 1.55 24.98
CA THR A 20 -5.15 1.97 23.77
C THR A 20 -6.14 1.79 22.63
N VAL A 21 -6.66 2.91 22.11
CA VAL A 21 -7.44 2.91 20.88
C VAL A 21 -6.50 2.37 19.81
N ALA A 22 -6.77 1.16 19.33
CA ALA A 22 -5.98 0.57 18.27
C ALA A 22 -6.16 1.45 17.03
N SER A 23 -5.08 2.11 16.61
CA SER A 23 -5.04 2.74 15.29
C SER A 23 -5.31 1.65 14.26
N ALA A 24 -6.14 1.95 13.25
CA ALA A 24 -6.26 1.10 12.08
C ALA A 24 -4.86 0.80 11.52
N ALA A 25 -4.66 -0.43 11.05
CA ALA A 25 -3.42 -0.78 10.38
C ALA A 25 -3.42 -0.13 8.99
N PHE A 26 -2.29 0.38 8.56
CA PHE A 26 -2.16 0.96 7.24
C PHE A 26 -0.84 0.60 6.58
N VAL A 27 -0.88 0.62 5.26
CA VAL A 27 0.27 0.55 4.37
C VAL A 27 0.04 1.61 3.30
N ASP A 28 0.95 2.55 3.20
CA ASP A 28 0.99 3.55 2.14
C ASP A 28 2.21 3.25 1.28
N ILE A 29 1.98 3.05 -0.01
CA ILE A 29 3.03 2.88 -1.01
C ILE A 29 3.04 4.17 -1.84
N ILE A 30 4.18 4.85 -1.86
CA ILE A 30 4.34 6.14 -2.51
C ILE A 30 5.47 6.00 -3.51
N GLU A 31 5.10 5.96 -4.77
CA GLU A 31 6.00 6.17 -5.89
C GLU A 31 6.09 7.67 -6.16
N GLY A 32 7.31 8.18 -6.17
CA GLY A 32 7.59 9.57 -6.51
C GLY A 32 7.75 9.71 -8.01
N ALA A 33 8.62 10.63 -8.43
CA ALA A 33 8.99 10.73 -9.84
C ALA A 33 9.62 9.42 -10.36
N GLU A 34 9.48 9.17 -11.66
CA GLU A 34 10.08 8.04 -12.38
C GLU A 34 11.54 7.79 -11.97
N GLY A 35 11.87 6.53 -11.68
CA GLY A 35 13.22 6.11 -11.30
C GLY A 35 13.65 6.52 -9.88
N THR A 36 12.75 7.06 -9.06
CA THR A 36 12.99 7.28 -7.63
C THR A 36 12.64 6.05 -6.82
N THR A 37 13.28 5.87 -5.66
CA THR A 37 12.97 4.73 -4.79
C THR A 37 11.57 4.89 -4.17
N ILE A 38 10.74 3.87 -4.33
CA ILE A 38 9.41 3.80 -3.71
C ILE A 38 9.54 3.92 -2.19
N THR A 39 8.66 4.71 -1.59
CA THR A 39 8.55 4.87 -0.14
C THR A 39 7.39 4.05 0.40
N ILE A 40 7.63 3.27 1.46
CA ILE A 40 6.58 2.53 2.17
C ILE A 40 6.44 3.10 3.59
N ASN A 41 5.25 3.61 3.91
CA ASN A 41 4.88 3.97 5.28
C ASN A 41 3.88 2.95 5.83
N THR A 42 4.09 2.48 7.06
CA THR A 42 3.26 1.43 7.62
C THR A 42 3.32 1.40 9.13
N ASN A 43 2.28 0.85 9.76
CA ASN A 43 2.29 0.44 11.16
C ASN A 43 2.10 -1.09 11.34
N LEU A 44 2.29 -1.87 10.27
CA LEU A 44 2.40 -3.33 10.39
C LEU A 44 3.56 -3.68 11.32
N THR A 45 3.46 -4.84 11.95
CA THR A 45 4.48 -5.33 12.89
C THR A 45 5.36 -6.39 12.24
N GLY A 46 6.59 -6.53 12.71
CA GLY A 46 7.59 -7.39 12.10
C GLY A 46 7.51 -8.88 12.44
N PRO A 47 8.33 -9.67 11.69
CA PRO A 47 8.82 -11.02 11.96
C PRO A 47 8.58 -11.64 13.32
N SER A 48 9.19 -10.94 14.26
CA SER A 48 9.51 -11.34 15.62
C SER A 48 8.43 -10.95 16.62
N GLY A 49 7.29 -10.44 16.14
CA GLY A 49 6.13 -10.13 16.96
C GLY A 49 6.03 -8.66 17.35
N PRO A 50 5.11 -8.33 18.30
CA PRO A 50 4.75 -6.96 18.69
C PRO A 50 5.96 -6.07 18.97
N GLY A 51 6.02 -4.92 18.30
CA GLY A 51 7.10 -3.94 18.46
C GLY A 51 8.33 -4.17 17.57
N SER A 52 8.35 -5.23 16.76
CA SER A 52 9.35 -5.35 15.69
C SER A 52 8.89 -4.64 14.41
N SER A 53 9.84 -4.19 13.60
CA SER A 53 9.56 -3.55 12.31
C SER A 53 9.29 -4.59 11.22
N PRO A 54 8.36 -4.32 10.28
CA PRO A 54 8.13 -5.18 9.13
C PRO A 54 9.37 -5.25 8.25
N THR A 55 9.50 -6.32 7.48
CA THR A 55 10.56 -6.43 6.47
C THR A 55 10.10 -5.63 5.25
N ILE A 56 10.84 -4.59 4.91
CA ILE A 56 10.56 -3.73 3.75
C ILE A 56 11.73 -3.84 2.78
N SER A 57 11.42 -4.04 1.50
CA SER A 57 12.36 -3.93 0.39
C SER A 57 11.75 -3.00 -0.65
N ALA A 58 12.44 -1.92 -0.98
CA ALA A 58 11.97 -0.95 -1.97
C ALA A 58 13.09 -0.65 -2.97
N GLY A 59 12.75 -0.78 -4.25
CA GLY A 59 13.53 -0.33 -5.41
C GLY A 59 12.84 0.84 -6.09
N THR A 60 13.17 1.07 -7.36
CA THR A 60 12.52 2.12 -8.15
C THR A 60 11.16 1.68 -8.67
N GLU A 61 11.07 0.47 -9.24
CA GLU A 61 9.83 -0.03 -9.88
C GLU A 61 9.14 -1.13 -9.09
N THR A 62 9.74 -1.55 -7.98
CA THR A 62 9.21 -2.65 -7.18
C THR A 62 9.38 -2.36 -5.71
N ALA A 63 8.37 -2.73 -4.93
CA ALA A 63 8.47 -2.69 -3.49
C ALA A 63 7.74 -3.88 -2.87
N SER A 64 8.18 -4.30 -1.70
CA SER A 64 7.52 -5.35 -0.94
C SER A 64 7.60 -5.06 0.54
N ILE A 65 6.54 -5.44 1.23
CA ILE A 65 6.44 -5.42 2.68
C ILE A 65 5.94 -6.77 3.16
N ASP A 66 6.61 -7.30 4.17
CA ASP A 66 6.22 -8.52 4.88
C ASP A 66 6.13 -8.26 6.38
N GLY A 67 4.95 -8.47 6.94
CA GLY A 67 4.65 -8.14 8.32
C GLY A 67 3.39 -8.82 8.84
N TYR A 68 3.02 -8.51 10.07
CA TYR A 68 1.84 -9.00 10.75
C TYR A 68 0.83 -7.89 10.95
N HIS A 69 -0.42 -8.22 10.65
CA HIS A 69 -1.60 -7.46 11.00
C HIS A 69 -2.29 -8.07 12.22
N PHE A 70 -2.77 -7.22 13.11
CA PHE A 70 -3.59 -7.61 14.26
C PHE A 70 -5.04 -7.18 13.98
N PRO A 71 -5.89 -8.07 13.43
CA PRO A 71 -7.30 -7.74 13.29
C PRO A 71 -7.87 -7.56 14.70
N ALA A 72 -8.14 -6.32 15.06
CA ALA A 72 -8.61 -5.98 16.39
C ALA A 72 -9.98 -6.63 16.62
N ILE A 73 -10.01 -7.71 17.41
CA ILE A 73 -11.19 -8.21 18.14
C ILE A 73 -12.51 -8.32 17.34
N SER A 74 -12.44 -8.91 16.13
CA SER A 74 -13.50 -9.63 15.38
C SER A 74 -14.37 -8.84 14.39
N PRO A 75 -14.70 -9.43 13.20
CA PRO A 75 -14.22 -10.69 12.59
C PRO A 75 -13.57 -10.46 11.20
N SER A 76 -12.58 -11.20 10.73
CA SER A 76 -11.77 -12.34 11.13
C SER A 76 -10.50 -12.19 10.28
N PRO A 77 -9.35 -12.74 10.69
CA PRO A 77 -8.23 -12.81 9.77
C PRO A 77 -8.68 -13.57 8.51
N VAL A 78 -8.25 -13.11 7.33
CA VAL A 78 -8.76 -13.68 6.06
C VAL A 78 -8.25 -15.10 5.90
N THR A 79 -8.95 -15.93 5.12
CA THR A 79 -8.54 -17.33 4.92
C THR A 79 -7.07 -17.42 4.49
N PRO A 80 -6.23 -18.24 5.14
CA PRO A 80 -4.85 -18.44 4.72
C PRO A 80 -4.76 -18.90 3.27
N GLY A 81 -3.81 -18.34 2.52
CA GLY A 81 -3.63 -18.65 1.10
C GLY A 81 -4.43 -17.76 0.16
N ILE A 82 -5.20 -16.79 0.68
CA ILE A 82 -5.77 -15.73 -0.15
C ILE A 82 -4.62 -14.98 -0.83
N PHE A 83 -4.68 -14.94 -2.15
CA PHE A 83 -3.75 -14.21 -2.99
C PHE A 83 -4.55 -13.41 -4.01
N VAL A 84 -4.47 -12.08 -3.90
CA VAL A 84 -5.27 -11.16 -4.70
C VAL A 84 -4.39 -10.12 -5.36
N ALA A 85 -4.88 -9.60 -6.48
CA ALA A 85 -4.24 -8.56 -7.25
C ALA A 85 -5.25 -7.43 -7.54
N ALA A 86 -4.78 -6.19 -7.46
CA ALA A 86 -5.50 -5.01 -7.91
C ALA A 86 -4.49 -4.06 -8.58
N GLY A 87 -4.94 -3.22 -9.50
CA GLY A 87 -4.03 -2.32 -10.21
C GLY A 87 -4.54 -0.90 -10.35
N LEU A 88 -3.66 -0.04 -10.84
CA LEU A 88 -3.98 1.31 -11.30
C LEU A 88 -3.87 1.36 -12.82
N VAL A 89 -4.62 2.25 -13.44
CA VAL A 89 -4.57 2.50 -14.89
C VAL A 89 -4.47 3.99 -15.14
N GLU A 90 -3.67 4.40 -16.12
CA GLU A 90 -3.56 5.82 -16.52
C GLU A 90 -4.83 6.32 -17.25
N SER A 91 -5.57 5.40 -17.87
CA SER A 91 -6.77 5.71 -18.64
C SER A 91 -7.79 4.58 -18.59
N ILE A 92 -9.08 4.93 -18.72
CA ILE A 92 -10.17 3.96 -18.66
C ILE A 92 -10.04 2.93 -19.80
N GLY A 93 -9.85 1.67 -19.43
CA GLY A 93 -9.67 0.56 -20.37
C GLY A 93 -8.25 0.44 -20.94
N GLY A 94 -7.31 1.26 -20.47
CA GLY A 94 -5.88 1.12 -20.76
C GLY A 94 -5.22 -0.06 -20.05
N PRO A 95 -3.94 -0.31 -20.33
CA PRO A 95 -3.13 -1.28 -19.58
C PRO A 95 -2.94 -0.82 -18.12
N LEU A 96 -2.53 -1.75 -17.26
CA LEU A 96 -2.10 -1.42 -15.90
C LEU A 96 -0.82 -0.57 -15.91
N SER A 97 -0.85 0.57 -15.21
CA SER A 97 0.36 1.34 -14.84
C SER A 97 0.98 0.76 -13.58
N ASP A 98 0.16 0.43 -12.58
CA ASP A 98 0.63 -0.15 -11.33
C ASP A 98 -0.11 -1.44 -10.99
N LEU A 99 0.60 -2.32 -10.26
CA LEU A 99 0.08 -3.58 -9.78
C LEU A 99 0.42 -3.78 -8.30
N VAL A 100 -0.62 -3.98 -7.50
CA VAL A 100 -0.54 -4.42 -6.12
C VAL A 100 -0.94 -5.87 -6.01
N LEU A 101 -0.06 -6.67 -5.41
CA LEU A 101 -0.31 -8.04 -5.01
C LEU A 101 -0.40 -8.11 -3.48
N LEU A 102 -1.43 -8.74 -2.95
CA LEU A 102 -1.57 -9.01 -1.53
C LEU A 102 -1.73 -10.51 -1.29
N GLN A 103 -0.85 -11.07 -0.49
CA GLN A 103 -0.90 -12.45 -0.03
C GLN A 103 -1.10 -12.50 1.48
N ALA A 104 -2.19 -13.15 1.89
CA ALA A 104 -2.47 -13.43 3.29
C ALA A 104 -2.10 -14.89 3.58
N SER A 105 -1.12 -15.09 4.46
CA SER A 105 -0.54 -16.41 4.71
C SER A 105 -1.05 -16.98 6.04
N THR A 106 -0.15 -17.22 6.99
CA THR A 106 -0.44 -17.96 8.22
C THR A 106 -1.04 -17.08 9.31
N PHE A 107 -1.89 -17.69 10.13
CA PHE A 107 -2.21 -17.17 11.45
C PHE A 107 -1.11 -17.54 12.44
N LEU A 108 -0.80 -16.62 13.33
CA LEU A 108 0.10 -16.84 14.45
C LEU A 108 -0.62 -16.41 15.74
N ASP A 109 -0.38 -17.16 16.81
CA ASP A 109 -0.76 -16.74 18.15
C ASP A 109 0.27 -15.70 18.63
N CYS A 110 -0.16 -14.44 18.67
CA CYS A 110 0.65 -13.32 19.15
C CYS A 110 0.47 -13.08 20.67
N GLY A 111 0.10 -14.13 21.42
CA GLY A 111 0.02 -14.12 22.88
C GLY A 111 -1.13 -13.25 23.38
N ASN A 112 -0.83 -12.30 24.27
CA ASN A 112 -1.84 -11.44 24.90
C ASN A 112 -2.58 -10.51 23.92
N ILE A 113 -2.09 -10.37 22.67
CA ILE A 113 -2.73 -9.56 21.63
C ILE A 113 -3.75 -10.39 20.82
N GLY A 114 -3.68 -11.72 20.91
CA GLY A 114 -4.55 -12.64 20.19
C GLY A 114 -3.95 -13.13 18.87
N ILE A 115 -4.82 -13.40 17.89
CA ILE A 115 -4.41 -13.95 16.59
C ILE A 115 -3.93 -12.81 15.69
N CYS A 116 -2.73 -12.97 15.13
CA CYS A 116 -2.18 -12.09 14.11
C CYS A 116 -2.06 -12.85 12.78
N GLN A 117 -2.12 -12.11 11.66
CA GLN A 117 -2.00 -12.68 10.33
C GLN A 117 -0.80 -12.10 9.60
N ARG A 118 0.04 -12.97 9.03
CA ARG A 118 1.14 -12.54 8.18
C ARG A 118 0.63 -12.13 6.81
N LEU A 119 1.01 -10.93 6.40
CA LEU A 119 0.70 -10.32 5.12
C LEU A 119 1.99 -10.04 4.37
N THR A 120 1.96 -10.38 3.08
CA THR A 120 2.98 -9.95 2.14
C THR A 120 2.29 -9.10 1.09
N ILE A 121 2.70 -7.84 0.96
CA ILE A 121 2.20 -6.93 -0.06
C ILE A 121 3.36 -6.62 -0.98
N SER A 122 3.14 -6.75 -2.29
CA SER A 122 4.12 -6.42 -3.32
C SER A 122 3.51 -5.40 -4.28
N PHE A 123 4.32 -4.46 -4.69
CA PHE A 123 3.98 -3.40 -5.61
C PHE A 123 4.94 -3.47 -6.80
N TYR A 124 4.38 -3.29 -7.99
CA TYR A 124 5.11 -3.21 -9.25
C TYR A 124 4.58 -1.99 -10.00
N SER A 125 5.47 -1.07 -10.31
CA SER A 125 5.25 -0.02 -11.30
C SER A 125 5.63 -0.56 -12.68
N ASP A 126 5.01 -0.03 -13.72
CA ASP A 126 5.42 -0.32 -15.07
C ASP A 126 6.75 0.37 -15.39
N VAL A 127 7.36 -0.04 -16.49
CA VAL A 127 8.64 0.52 -16.93
C VAL A 127 8.45 0.92 -18.36
N GLU A 128 8.94 2.09 -18.75
CA GLU A 128 8.83 2.53 -20.15
C GLU A 128 9.42 1.46 -21.10
N GLY A 129 8.55 0.89 -21.95
CA GLY A 129 8.92 -0.19 -22.89
C GLY A 129 9.06 -1.59 -22.27
N GLY A 130 8.68 -1.76 -21.01
CA GLY A 130 8.60 -3.03 -20.30
C GLY A 130 7.46 -3.94 -20.79
N PRO A 131 7.43 -5.20 -20.33
CA PRO A 131 6.28 -6.07 -20.57
C PRO A 131 5.04 -5.57 -19.82
N PRO A 132 3.82 -5.86 -20.31
CA PRO A 132 2.59 -5.48 -19.60
C PRO A 132 2.54 -6.10 -18.19
N LEU A 133 2.17 -5.31 -17.18
CA LEU A 133 2.11 -5.75 -15.79
C LEU A 133 1.12 -6.88 -15.55
N GLU A 134 0.10 -7.04 -16.40
CA GLU A 134 -0.85 -8.14 -16.34
C GLU A 134 -0.15 -9.51 -16.44
N SER A 135 1.01 -9.56 -17.11
CA SER A 135 1.83 -10.77 -17.21
C SER A 135 2.52 -11.16 -15.89
N LEU A 136 2.65 -10.22 -14.94
CA LEU A 136 3.23 -10.45 -13.63
C LEU A 136 2.22 -10.99 -12.62
N ILE A 137 0.92 -10.94 -12.93
CA ILE A 137 -0.14 -11.48 -12.05
C ILE A 137 0.02 -13.00 -11.97
N PRO A 138 0.38 -13.56 -10.80
CA PRO A 138 0.58 -15.00 -10.69
C PRO A 138 -0.73 -15.75 -10.97
N THR A 139 -0.66 -16.92 -11.59
CA THR A 139 -1.85 -17.74 -11.91
C THR A 139 -2.69 -18.10 -10.67
N ALA A 140 -2.06 -18.15 -9.49
CA ALA A 140 -2.74 -18.40 -8.22
C ALA A 140 -3.40 -17.14 -7.62
N ALA A 141 -3.08 -15.95 -8.11
CA ALA A 141 -3.66 -14.70 -7.66
C ALA A 141 -4.96 -14.42 -8.42
N THR A 142 -5.99 -13.95 -7.70
CA THR A 142 -7.22 -13.47 -8.33
C THR A 142 -7.13 -11.97 -8.57
N PHE A 143 -7.21 -11.54 -9.83
CA PHE A 143 -7.32 -10.12 -10.15
C PHE A 143 -8.74 -9.62 -9.90
N LEU A 144 -8.89 -8.63 -9.02
CA LEU A 144 -10.19 -8.18 -8.53
C LEU A 144 -10.66 -6.88 -9.21
N GLY A 145 -9.74 -6.10 -9.79
CA GLY A 145 -10.07 -4.91 -10.56
C GLY A 145 -8.96 -3.87 -10.56
N SER A 146 -9.26 -2.73 -11.17
CA SER A 146 -8.39 -1.55 -11.18
C SER A 146 -9.16 -0.27 -10.95
N MET A 147 -8.43 0.80 -10.62
CA MET A 147 -8.95 2.17 -10.57
C MET A 147 -8.08 3.13 -11.37
N LEU A 148 -8.65 4.27 -11.75
CA LEU A 148 -7.94 5.30 -12.48
C LEU A 148 -6.96 6.00 -11.54
N GLU A 149 -5.70 6.07 -11.95
CA GLU A 149 -4.66 6.79 -11.25
C GLU A 149 -4.88 8.31 -11.34
N ASP A 150 -4.67 9.03 -10.23
CA ASP A 150 -4.91 10.49 -10.16
C ASP A 150 -3.77 11.31 -9.52
N GLY A 151 -2.64 10.67 -9.22
CA GLY A 151 -1.46 11.34 -8.65
C GLY A 151 -1.56 11.59 -7.16
N THR A 152 -2.67 11.21 -6.52
CA THR A 152 -2.90 11.34 -5.09
C THR A 152 -2.82 9.99 -4.39
N LEU A 153 -2.79 10.01 -3.06
CA LEU A 153 -2.82 8.79 -2.26
C LEU A 153 -4.23 8.18 -2.26
N GLN A 154 -4.43 7.16 -3.08
CA GLN A 154 -5.70 6.50 -3.34
C GLN A 154 -5.87 5.24 -2.47
N ASP A 155 -7.07 5.02 -1.93
CA ASP A 155 -7.41 3.84 -1.11
C ASP A 155 -7.85 2.66 -1.98
N MET A 156 -7.00 1.65 -2.07
CA MET A 156 -7.23 0.43 -2.85
C MET A 156 -7.93 -0.68 -2.03
N SER A 157 -8.24 -0.44 -0.76
CA SER A 157 -8.75 -1.47 0.15
C SER A 157 -10.01 -2.15 -0.35
N SER A 158 -10.90 -1.39 -1.00
CA SER A 158 -12.14 -1.90 -1.57
C SER A 158 -11.94 -2.81 -2.80
N LEU A 159 -10.84 -2.64 -3.53
CA LEU A 159 -10.52 -3.45 -4.71
C LEU A 159 -9.93 -4.81 -4.33
N LEU A 160 -9.32 -4.91 -3.15
CA LEU A 160 -8.67 -6.15 -2.68
C LEU A 160 -9.66 -7.15 -2.05
N GLY A 161 -10.96 -6.86 -2.15
CA GLY A 161 -12.03 -7.73 -1.69
C GLY A 161 -12.05 -7.83 -0.17
N THR A 162 -11.88 -9.05 0.34
CA THR A 162 -11.79 -9.26 1.79
C THR A 162 -10.36 -9.03 2.25
N LEU A 163 -10.07 -7.82 2.71
CA LEU A 163 -8.89 -7.55 3.53
C LEU A 163 -9.11 -7.97 4.98
N PRO A 164 -8.04 -8.25 5.73
CA PRO A 164 -8.12 -8.30 7.18
C PRO A 164 -8.75 -7.00 7.69
N GLU A 165 -9.73 -7.12 8.59
CA GLU A 165 -10.46 -5.96 9.09
C GLU A 165 -9.52 -4.90 9.65
N GLY A 166 -9.77 -3.64 9.29
CA GLY A 166 -9.00 -2.49 9.75
C GLY A 166 -7.63 -2.31 9.09
N LEU A 167 -7.29 -3.10 8.05
CA LEU A 167 -6.17 -2.80 7.17
C LEU A 167 -6.61 -1.83 6.07
N VAL A 168 -5.89 -0.72 5.96
CA VAL A 168 -6.05 0.26 4.89
C VAL A 168 -4.81 0.21 4.00
N LEU A 169 -4.96 -0.16 2.73
CA LEU A 169 -3.89 -0.12 1.75
C LEU A 169 -4.10 1.05 0.79
N ARG A 170 -3.15 1.98 0.79
CA ARG A 170 -3.17 3.14 -0.09
C ARG A 170 -1.95 3.16 -0.99
N VAL A 171 -2.16 3.63 -2.20
CA VAL A 171 -1.12 3.76 -3.22
C VAL A 171 -1.19 5.16 -3.80
N GLN A 172 -0.03 5.79 -3.94
CA GLN A 172 0.16 6.99 -4.73
C GLN A 172 1.19 6.64 -5.79
N SER A 173 0.78 6.72 -7.05
CA SER A 173 1.68 6.67 -8.21
C SER A 173 1.71 8.04 -8.87
N ASP A 174 2.77 8.31 -9.63
CA ASP A 174 3.00 9.60 -10.25
C ASP A 174 2.26 9.71 -11.59
N THR A 175 1.23 10.56 -11.61
CA THR A 175 0.56 10.93 -12.86
C THR A 175 1.32 11.96 -13.68
N GLU A 176 2.64 12.09 -13.55
CA GLU A 176 3.42 12.99 -14.40
C GLU A 176 3.29 12.53 -15.85
N ARG A 177 2.20 12.99 -16.50
CA ARG A 177 2.19 13.34 -17.89
C ARG A 177 3.28 14.38 -18.00
N VAL A 178 4.48 13.91 -18.27
CA VAL A 178 5.64 14.69 -18.64
C VAL A 178 5.07 15.85 -19.44
N PRO A 179 5.07 17.08 -18.87
CA PRO A 179 4.57 18.20 -19.61
C PRO A 179 5.28 18.13 -20.96
N GLU A 180 4.57 18.39 -22.05
CA GLU A 180 5.21 18.39 -23.37
C GLU A 180 5.87 19.77 -23.69
N PRO A 181 6.45 20.62 -22.80
CA PRO A 181 7.06 21.85 -23.28
C PRO A 181 8.29 21.50 -24.11
N ALA A 182 8.93 20.33 -23.90
CA ALA A 182 10.00 19.87 -24.78
C ALA A 182 9.45 19.51 -26.18
N SER A 183 8.38 18.73 -26.29
CA SER A 183 7.81 18.32 -27.58
C SER A 183 7.27 19.50 -28.38
N ILE A 184 6.56 20.43 -27.72
CA ILE A 184 6.05 21.65 -28.37
C ILE A 184 7.19 22.60 -28.73
N ALA A 185 8.17 22.81 -27.84
CA ALA A 185 9.32 23.66 -28.16
C ALA A 185 10.18 23.07 -29.27
N LEU A 186 10.36 21.74 -29.30
CA LEU A 186 11.14 21.05 -30.32
C LEU A 186 10.40 21.02 -31.67
N LEU A 187 9.08 20.85 -31.65
CA LEU A 187 8.22 21.02 -32.83
C LEU A 187 8.30 22.46 -33.36
N ALA A 188 8.15 23.45 -32.48
CA ALA A 188 8.23 24.87 -32.85
C ALA A 188 9.62 25.23 -33.39
N ALA A 189 10.69 24.75 -32.78
CA ALA A 189 12.06 24.94 -33.25
C ALA A 189 12.30 24.25 -34.61
N GLY A 190 11.76 23.04 -34.79
CA GLY A 190 11.80 22.32 -36.08
C GLY A 190 11.09 23.08 -37.20
N LEU A 191 9.88 23.60 -36.93
CA LEU A 191 9.12 24.43 -37.87
C LEU A 191 9.83 25.74 -38.18
N ALA A 192 10.40 26.41 -37.18
CA ALA A 192 11.21 27.62 -37.38
C ALA A 192 12.42 27.34 -38.28
N GLY A 193 13.16 26.25 -38.03
CA GLY A 193 14.29 25.84 -38.85
C GLY A 193 13.92 25.56 -40.32
N LEU A 194 12.78 24.92 -40.57
CA LEU A 194 12.26 24.70 -41.93
C LEU A 194 11.90 26.01 -42.64
N GLY A 195 11.39 27.02 -41.90
CA GLY A 195 11.09 28.35 -42.43
C GLY A 195 12.33 29.08 -42.97
N PHE A 196 13.45 29.01 -42.25
CA PHE A 196 14.70 29.67 -42.69
C PHE A 196 15.35 29.00 -43.90
N ARG A 197 15.16 27.69 -44.10
CA ARG A 197 15.79 26.94 -45.21
C ARG A 197 15.25 27.29 -46.59
N LYS A 198 14.01 27.79 -46.71
CA LYS A 198 13.39 28.13 -48.01
C LYS A 198 13.91 29.42 -48.66
N ARG A 199 14.85 30.16 -48.04
CA ARG A 199 15.22 31.52 -48.50
C ARG A 199 16.39 31.62 -49.49
N LYS A 200 16.90 30.52 -50.05
CA LYS A 200 17.99 30.53 -51.06
C LYS A 200 17.56 29.93 -52.40
N TRP A 201 16.73 30.64 -53.15
CA TRP A 201 16.51 30.45 -54.59
C TRP A 201 16.19 31.81 -55.23
N VAL A 202 17.18 32.71 -55.28
CA VAL A 202 17.29 33.83 -56.24
C VAL A 202 18.77 34.04 -56.50
#